data_AF-A0A2V8UN27-F1
#
_entry.id   AF-A0A2V8UN27-F1
#
_cell.length_a   1.000
_cell.length_b   1.000
_cell.length_c   1.000
_cell.angle_alpha   90.00
_cell.angle_beta   90.00
_cell.angle_gamma   90.00
#
_symmetry.space_group_name_H-M   'P 1'
#
loop_
_entity.id
_entity.type
_entity.pdbx_description
1 polymer ?
#
loop_
_entity_poly.entity_id
_entity_poly.type
_entity_poly.pdbx_seq_one_letter_code
_entity_poly.pdbx_strand_id
1 'polypeptide(L)'
;MKLRNLILLPAMIAAPLAAARREIPKLSFVKDIVPIFTKSGCANSNCHGSIRGQAGFKLSLFGYEPDLDYDAIVNVQDGRRINRTDPAKSLILMKPTFRRR
;
A
#
# COMPACT_ATOMS: atom_id res chain seq x y z
N MET A 1 -33.97 -46.89 45.84
CA MET A 1 -34.64 -46.26 44.68
C MET A 1 -33.60 -45.40 43.97
N LYS A 2 -33.30 -45.74 42.71
CA LYS A 2 -32.32 -45.09 41.82
C LYS A 2 -32.60 -43.57 41.75
N LEU A 3 -31.63 -42.69 41.51
CA LEU A 3 -31.18 -42.32 40.16
C LEU A 3 -29.83 -41.56 40.25
N ARG A 4 -28.82 -42.04 39.53
CA ARG A 4 -27.57 -41.32 39.23
C ARG A 4 -27.80 -40.53 37.94
N ASN A 5 -27.75 -39.20 38.00
CA ASN A 5 -27.75 -38.36 36.80
C ASN A 5 -26.36 -38.40 36.15
N LEU A 6 -26.25 -39.15 35.06
CA LEU A 6 -25.08 -39.18 34.20
C LEU A 6 -25.31 -38.18 33.05
N ILE A 7 -24.69 -37.01 33.15
CA ILE A 7 -24.70 -36.00 32.09
C ILE A 7 -23.63 -36.39 31.07
N LEU A 8 -24.06 -36.77 29.86
CA LEU A 8 -23.17 -36.95 28.70
C LEU A 8 -22.77 -35.57 28.17
N LEU A 9 -21.48 -35.23 28.20
CA LEU A 9 -20.92 -34.08 27.46
C LEU A 9 -20.73 -34.47 25.99
N PRO A 10 -21.19 -33.65 25.02
CA PRO A 10 -20.92 -33.93 23.61
C PRO A 10 -19.45 -33.61 23.31
N ALA A 11 -18.75 -34.56 22.69
CA ALA A 11 -17.41 -34.34 22.17
C ALA A 11 -17.49 -33.37 20.98
N MET A 12 -16.97 -32.16 21.17
CA MET A 12 -16.82 -31.16 20.11
C MET A 12 -15.72 -31.61 19.14
N ILE A 13 -16.11 -32.02 17.94
CA ILE A 13 -15.18 -32.30 16.83
C ILE A 13 -14.64 -30.96 16.33
N ALA A 14 -13.38 -30.66 16.63
CA ALA A 14 -12.69 -29.51 16.06
C ALA A 14 -12.29 -29.81 14.61
N ALA A 15 -13.00 -29.25 13.64
CA ALA A 15 -12.58 -29.26 12.24
C ALA A 15 -11.34 -28.36 12.06
N PRO A 16 -10.36 -28.72 11.20
CA PRO A 16 -9.20 -27.89 10.99
C PRO A 16 -9.62 -26.64 10.23
N LEU A 17 -9.33 -25.47 10.81
CA LEU A 17 -9.51 -24.19 10.15
C LEU A 17 -8.45 -24.10 9.03
N ALA A 18 -8.80 -24.54 7.83
CA ALA A 18 -7.94 -24.35 6.66
C ALA A 18 -7.73 -22.84 6.48
N ALA A 19 -6.50 -22.38 6.71
CA ALA A 19 -6.13 -20.99 6.48
C ALA A 19 -6.37 -20.67 5.01
N ALA A 20 -7.42 -19.90 4.72
CA ALA A 20 -7.74 -19.46 3.38
C ALA A 20 -6.51 -18.71 2.83
N ARG A 21 -5.90 -19.26 1.77
CA ARG A 21 -4.80 -18.57 1.09
C ARG A 21 -5.37 -17.31 0.45
N ARG A 22 -5.03 -16.15 1.01
CA ARG A 22 -5.37 -14.88 0.39
C ARG A 22 -4.63 -14.78 -0.94
N GLU A 23 -5.38 -14.82 -2.03
CA GLU A 23 -4.86 -14.37 -3.31
C GLU A 23 -4.56 -12.88 -3.22
N ILE A 24 -3.31 -12.50 -3.49
CA ILE A 24 -2.94 -11.09 -3.58
C ILE A 24 -3.38 -10.62 -4.97
N PRO A 25 -4.33 -9.68 -5.07
CA PRO A 25 -4.76 -9.17 -6.37
C PRO A 25 -3.59 -8.55 -7.11
N LYS A 26 -3.56 -8.73 -8.44
CA LYS A 26 -2.58 -8.06 -9.29
C LYS A 26 -2.83 -6.56 -9.25
N LEU A 27 -1.84 -5.80 -8.76
CA LEU A 27 -1.88 -4.34 -8.75
C LEU A 27 -1.47 -3.78 -10.12
N SER A 28 -2.22 -2.79 -10.58
CA SER A 28 -1.91 -1.95 -11.72
C SER A 28 -1.43 -0.59 -11.24
N PHE A 29 -0.24 -0.18 -11.67
CA PHE A 29 0.26 1.15 -11.30
C PHE A 29 -0.68 2.27 -11.75
N VAL A 30 -1.19 2.19 -12.98
CA VAL A 30 -2.09 3.20 -13.57
C VAL A 30 -3.44 3.24 -12.85
N LYS A 31 -4.05 2.09 -12.54
CA LYS A 31 -5.39 2.05 -11.96
C LYS A 31 -5.42 2.18 -10.44
N ASP A 32 -4.41 1.65 -9.76
CA ASP A 32 -4.42 1.52 -8.30
C ASP A 32 -3.51 2.54 -7.61
N ILE A 33 -2.44 2.99 -8.26
CA ILE A 33 -1.40 3.82 -7.61
C ILE A 33 -1.45 5.28 -8.06
N VAL A 34 -1.50 5.55 -9.37
CA VAL A 34 -1.57 6.92 -9.91
C VAL A 34 -2.73 7.73 -9.31
N PRO A 35 -3.96 7.19 -9.17
CA PRO A 35 -5.08 7.96 -8.62
C PRO A 35 -4.87 8.39 -7.17
N ILE A 36 -4.03 7.68 -6.40
CA ILE A 36 -3.71 8.06 -5.02
C ILE A 36 -3.01 9.41 -4.99
N PHE A 37 -2.05 9.65 -5.90
CA PHE A 37 -1.30 10.89 -5.94
C PHE A 37 -2.14 12.08 -6.39
N THR A 38 -3.04 11.87 -7.35
CA THR A 38 -3.96 12.92 -7.82
C THR A 38 -5.00 13.23 -6.73
N LYS A 39 -5.62 12.21 -6.14
CA LYS A 39 -6.61 12.38 -5.07
C LYS A 39 -6.03 13.05 -3.82
N SER A 40 -4.77 12.77 -3.51
CA SER A 40 -4.07 13.38 -2.36
C SER A 40 -3.49 14.77 -2.69
N GLY A 41 -3.65 15.26 -3.92
CA GLY A 41 -3.15 16.58 -4.36
C GLY A 41 -1.65 16.65 -4.65
N CYS A 42 -0.92 15.53 -4.54
CA CYS A 42 0.52 15.47 -4.80
C CYS A 42 0.84 15.78 -6.27
N ALA A 43 0.08 15.18 -7.19
CA ALA A 43 0.26 15.33 -8.63
C ALA A 43 -0.41 16.60 -9.21
N ASN A 44 -0.80 17.57 -8.37
CA ASN A 44 -1.44 18.80 -8.84
C ASN A 44 -0.42 19.86 -9.26
N SER A 45 -0.87 20.84 -10.04
CA SER A 45 -0.06 21.93 -10.59
C SER A 45 0.65 22.80 -9.56
N ASN A 46 0.19 22.81 -8.31
CA ASN A 46 0.78 23.61 -7.22
C ASN A 46 1.92 22.89 -6.48
N CYS A 47 2.13 21.59 -6.74
CA CYS A 47 3.06 20.76 -5.97
C CYS A 47 4.00 19.95 -6.88
N HIS A 48 4.04 18.62 -6.71
CA HIS A 48 4.90 17.75 -7.50
C HIS A 48 4.44 17.62 -8.95
N GLY A 49 3.17 17.87 -9.25
CA GLY A 49 2.63 17.97 -10.62
C GLY A 49 2.88 19.29 -11.34
N SER A 50 3.60 20.23 -10.72
CA SER A 50 3.98 21.49 -11.37
C SER A 50 5.04 21.26 -12.45
N ILE A 51 5.22 22.23 -13.35
CA ILE A 51 6.24 22.17 -14.41
C ILE A 51 7.65 21.89 -13.83
N ARG A 52 7.94 22.44 -12.65
CA ARG A 52 9.23 22.30 -11.97
C ARG A 52 9.28 21.13 -10.97
N GLY A 53 8.14 20.59 -10.54
CA GLY A 53 8.06 19.70 -9.39
C GLY A 53 8.52 20.38 -8.09
N GLN A 54 8.85 19.58 -7.07
CA GLN A 54 9.40 20.08 -5.81
C GLN A 54 10.52 19.18 -5.27
N ALA A 55 11.58 19.76 -4.73
CA ALA A 55 12.69 19.04 -4.09
C ALA A 55 13.27 17.90 -4.95
N GLY A 56 13.38 18.12 -6.27
CA GLY A 56 13.84 17.13 -7.23
C GLY A 56 12.90 15.93 -7.40
N PHE A 57 11.62 16.08 -7.05
CA PHE A 57 10.54 15.14 -7.32
C PHE A 57 9.48 15.81 -8.18
N LYS A 58 9.32 15.32 -9.40
CA LYS A 58 8.33 15.77 -10.36
C LYS A 58 7.45 14.60 -10.75
N LEU A 59 6.15 14.78 -10.58
CA LEU A 59 5.11 13.93 -11.15
C LEU A 59 4.52 14.65 -12.36
N SER A 60 3.93 13.90 -13.27
CA SER A 60 3.11 14.40 -14.33
C SER A 60 1.85 15.06 -13.76
N LEU A 61 1.35 16.09 -14.43
CA LEU A 61 0.17 16.82 -13.97
C LEU A 61 -1.05 15.88 -13.98
N PHE A 62 -1.67 15.71 -12.82
CA PHE A 62 -2.82 14.82 -12.59
C PHE A 62 -2.59 13.35 -12.98
N GLY A 63 -1.34 12.90 -13.11
CA GLY A 63 -1.02 11.53 -13.51
C GLY A 63 -1.10 11.25 -15.01
N TYR A 64 -0.98 12.29 -15.85
CA TYR A 64 -1.11 12.22 -17.31
C TYR A 64 -0.06 11.30 -17.99
N GLU A 65 1.14 11.18 -17.42
CA GLU A 65 2.25 10.38 -17.96
C GLU A 65 2.69 9.33 -16.93
N PRO A 66 1.93 8.22 -16.77
CA PRO A 66 2.16 7.26 -15.70
C PRO A 66 3.53 6.56 -15.77
N ASP A 67 4.11 6.40 -16.96
CA ASP A 67 5.44 5.81 -17.11
C ASP A 67 6.53 6.73 -16.55
N LEU A 68 6.41 8.04 -16.76
CA LEU A 68 7.30 9.04 -16.17
C LEU A 68 7.11 9.14 -14.66
N ASP A 69 5.86 9.02 -14.18
CA ASP A 69 5.57 8.99 -12.75
C ASP A 69 6.20 7.79 -12.07
N TYR A 70 6.11 6.61 -12.71
CA TYR A 70 6.75 5.41 -12.22
C TYR A 70 8.27 5.59 -12.13
N ASP A 71 8.90 6.10 -13.18
CA ASP A 71 10.34 6.34 -13.18
C ASP A 71 10.77 7.35 -12.11
N ALA A 72 10.03 8.45 -11.97
CA ALA A 72 10.26 9.47 -10.95
C ALA A 72 10.15 8.94 -9.50
N ILE A 73 9.25 7.97 -9.29
CA ILE A 73 9.06 7.31 -7.99
C ILE A 73 10.11 6.23 -7.75
N VAL A 74 10.40 5.39 -8.74
CA VAL A 74 11.14 4.14 -8.52
C VAL A 74 12.63 4.28 -8.80
N ASN A 75 13.04 5.09 -9.77
CA ASN A 75 14.41 5.07 -10.29
C ASN A 75 15.16 6.39 -10.03
N VAL A 76 14.50 7.55 -10.14
CA VAL A 76 15.15 8.86 -10.02
C VAL A 76 15.78 9.08 -8.64
N GLN A 77 16.99 9.67 -8.61
CA GLN A 77 17.84 9.82 -7.42
C GLN A 77 18.14 8.46 -6.75
N ASP A 78 18.66 7.52 -7.54
CA ASP A 78 19.09 6.19 -7.10
C ASP A 78 17.99 5.40 -6.40
N GLY A 79 16.74 5.58 -6.84
CA GLY A 79 15.56 4.92 -6.28
C GLY A 79 15.28 5.23 -4.80
N ARG A 80 15.85 6.31 -4.25
CA ARG A 80 15.78 6.63 -2.81
C ARG A 80 14.38 6.76 -2.22
N ARG A 81 13.33 6.82 -3.06
CA ARG A 81 11.93 6.97 -2.64
C ARG A 81 11.27 5.64 -2.27
N ILE A 82 11.76 4.52 -2.79
CA ILE A 82 11.25 3.19 -2.53
C ILE A 82 12.30 2.37 -1.80
N ASN A 83 12.01 1.98 -0.57
CA ASN A 83 12.83 1.04 0.17
C ASN A 83 12.27 -0.38 -0.01
N ARG A 84 12.93 -1.20 -0.84
CA ARG A 84 12.49 -2.56 -1.13
C ARG A 84 12.73 -3.54 0.04
N THR A 85 13.68 -3.24 0.91
CA THR A 85 14.01 -4.06 2.08
C THR A 85 13.05 -3.78 3.24
N ASP A 86 12.65 -2.52 3.44
CA ASP A 86 11.71 -2.08 4.47
C ASP A 86 10.70 -1.08 3.86
N PRO A 87 9.60 -1.57 3.26
CA PRO A 87 8.64 -0.73 2.55
C PRO A 87 8.07 0.42 3.40
N ALA A 88 7.89 0.21 4.70
CA ALA A 88 7.37 1.22 5.63
C ALA A 88 8.33 2.42 5.82
N LYS A 89 9.61 2.27 5.44
CA LYS A 89 10.62 3.34 5.40
C LYS A 89 10.80 3.98 4.02
N SER A 90 9.92 3.69 3.06
CA SER A 90 9.91 4.37 1.76
C SER A 90 9.55 5.85 1.95
N LEU A 91 10.31 6.76 1.33
CA LEU A 91 10.03 8.21 1.43
C LEU A 91 8.65 8.56 0.90
N ILE A 92 8.17 7.81 -0.11
CA ILE A 92 6.84 8.00 -0.68
C ILE A 92 5.72 7.83 0.37
N LEU A 93 5.98 7.08 1.45
CA LEU A 93 5.08 6.88 2.58
C LEU A 93 5.43 7.80 3.76
N MET A 94 6.72 7.93 4.08
CA MET A 94 7.15 8.68 5.27
C MET A 94 6.87 10.18 5.17
N LYS A 95 7.14 10.80 4.01
CA LYS A 95 6.97 12.26 3.83
C LYS A 95 5.51 12.71 3.99
N PRO A 96 4.53 12.13 3.28
CA PRO A 96 3.13 12.57 3.43
C PRO A 96 2.54 12.25 4.80
N THR A 97 3.15 11.32 5.56
CA THR A 97 2.74 10.99 6.94
C THR A 97 3.55 11.73 8.01
N PHE A 98 4.33 12.74 7.63
CA PHE A 98 5.18 13.56 8.52
C PHE A 98 6.15 12.75 9.40
N ARG A 99 6.53 11.55 8.97
CA ARG A 99 7.55 10.74 9.65
C ARG A 99 8.92 11.26 9.25
N ARG A 100 9.74 11.61 10.25
CA ARG A 100 11.13 12.04 10.01
C ARG A 100 12.00 10.85 9.63
N ARG A 101 12.96 11.12 8.76
CA ARG A 101 13.95 10.15 8.30
C ARG A 101 15.07 9.99 9.32
#